data_AF-A0A953X8Z5-F1
#
_entry.id   AF-A0A953X8Z5-F1
#
_cell.length_a   1.000
_cell.length_b   1.000
_cell.length_c   1.000
_cell.angle_alpha   90.00
_cell.angle_beta   90.00
_cell.angle_gamma   90.00
#
_symmetry.space_group_name_H-M   'P 1'
#
loop_
_entity.id
_entity.type
_entity.pdbx_description
1 polymer ?
#
loop_
_entity_poly.entity_id
_entity_poly.type
_entity_poly.pdbx_seq_one_letter_code
_entity_poly.pdbx_strand_id
1 'polypeptide(L)'
;PYFEREGLAATFVGHPVAERIGPPPDGAAFRARHGIAAEAPVLCVLPGSRSGELRRLLPLFGEAVGRLAGRFPGLRIVIPTLPTIADRVAAAAAAWPGAPVVVGQAEKANAFAAATAALAASGTVSLELALAGVPQVIAYKMSRLTAMVGRMVIRVRWASLVNILANDTVVPELIQGDCTADRMVDAVAPLLADPAARAEQTRRSAESVAKLHGPGGNASRAAADVVFGLIEARPRRA
;
A
#
# COMPACT_ATOMS: atom_id res chain seq x y z
N PRO A 1 -24.61 -3.31 -10.02
CA PRO A 1 -23.55 -2.36 -9.61
C PRO A 1 -24.09 -1.42 -8.53
N TYR A 2 -23.34 -1.10 -7.48
CA TYR A 2 -23.87 -0.43 -6.26
C TYR A 2 -24.72 0.82 -6.57
N PHE A 3 -24.24 1.69 -7.45
CA PHE A 3 -24.92 2.92 -7.86
C PHE A 3 -26.14 2.68 -8.75
N GLU A 4 -26.11 1.68 -9.64
CA GLU A 4 -27.25 1.35 -10.51
C GLU A 4 -28.47 0.89 -9.71
N ARG A 5 -28.26 0.22 -8.56
CA ARG A 5 -29.35 -0.16 -7.65
C ARG A 5 -30.08 1.05 -7.06
N GLU A 6 -29.41 2.19 -6.98
CA GLU A 6 -29.94 3.48 -6.53
C GLU A 6 -30.42 4.36 -7.70
N GLY A 7 -30.54 3.80 -8.91
CA GLY A 7 -30.98 4.52 -10.12
C GLY A 7 -29.93 5.46 -10.72
N LEU A 8 -28.67 5.41 -10.25
CA LEU A 8 -27.57 6.21 -10.77
C LEU A 8 -26.83 5.44 -11.86
N ALA A 9 -26.87 5.96 -13.09
CA ALA A 9 -26.07 5.43 -14.18
C ALA A 9 -24.57 5.57 -13.84
N ALA A 10 -23.85 4.46 -13.79
CA ALA A 10 -22.44 4.42 -13.43
C ALA A 10 -21.68 3.44 -14.33
N THR A 11 -20.56 3.89 -14.90
CA THR A 11 -19.68 3.05 -15.71
C THR A 11 -18.41 2.73 -14.92
N PHE A 12 -18.10 1.44 -14.76
CA PHE A 12 -16.82 1.04 -14.18
C PHE A 12 -15.71 1.14 -15.24
N VAL A 13 -14.82 2.10 -15.06
CA VAL A 13 -13.71 2.38 -15.99
C VAL A 13 -12.39 1.72 -15.57
N GLY A 14 -12.34 1.10 -14.40
CA GLY A 14 -11.10 0.62 -13.78
C GLY A 14 -10.55 1.60 -12.74
N HIS A 15 -9.42 1.27 -12.12
CA HIS A 15 -8.80 2.09 -11.08
C HIS A 15 -7.49 2.74 -11.57
N PRO A 16 -7.29 4.07 -11.47
CA PRO A 16 -6.10 4.76 -11.99
C PRO A 16 -4.76 4.25 -11.43
N VAL A 17 -4.77 3.72 -10.20
CA VAL A 17 -3.58 3.06 -9.60
C VAL A 17 -3.03 1.89 -10.44
N ALA A 18 -3.87 1.25 -11.27
CA ALA A 18 -3.46 0.18 -12.17
C ALA A 18 -2.73 0.72 -13.42
N GLU A 19 -2.79 2.03 -13.68
CA GLU A 19 -2.05 2.66 -14.77
C GLU A 19 -0.61 2.93 -14.34
N ARG A 20 0.34 2.28 -14.99
CA ARG A 20 1.76 2.56 -14.82
C ARG A 20 2.19 3.58 -15.88
N ILE A 21 2.60 4.76 -15.43
CA ILE A 21 3.18 5.80 -16.28
C ILE A 21 4.70 5.82 -16.03
N GLY A 22 5.49 5.56 -17.06
CA GLY A 22 6.95 5.60 -17.01
C GLY A 22 7.65 4.25 -17.27
N PRO A 23 9.00 4.23 -17.23
CA PRO A 23 9.77 3.01 -17.45
C PRO A 23 9.51 1.97 -16.34
N PRO A 24 9.78 0.67 -16.59
CA PRO A 24 9.71 -0.36 -15.57
C PRO A 24 10.59 0.00 -14.35
N PRO A 25 10.12 -0.25 -13.12
CA PRO A 25 10.92 0.02 -11.94
C PRO A 25 12.14 -0.89 -11.87
N ASP A 26 13.26 -0.35 -11.39
CA ASP A 26 14.55 -1.05 -11.26
C ASP A 26 14.98 -1.13 -9.79
N GLY A 27 14.68 -2.27 -9.17
CA GLY A 27 15.06 -2.54 -7.78
C GLY A 27 16.56 -2.77 -7.61
N ALA A 28 17.28 -3.27 -8.62
CA ALA A 28 18.71 -3.52 -8.54
C ALA A 28 19.50 -2.19 -8.56
N ALA A 29 19.13 -1.27 -9.47
CA ALA A 29 19.71 0.07 -9.50
C ALA A 29 19.40 0.85 -8.21
N PHE A 30 18.19 0.70 -7.64
CA PHE A 30 17.86 1.29 -6.35
C PHE A 30 18.77 0.76 -5.24
N ARG A 31 18.93 -0.57 -5.17
CA ARG A 31 19.82 -1.20 -4.18
C ARG A 31 21.26 -0.70 -4.29
N ALA A 32 21.79 -0.63 -5.51
CA ALA A 32 23.14 -0.12 -5.77
C ALA A 32 23.30 1.35 -5.34
N ARG A 33 22.34 2.22 -5.69
CA ARG A 33 22.34 3.64 -5.32
C ARG A 33 22.36 3.86 -3.81
N HIS A 34 21.62 3.04 -3.07
CA HIS A 34 21.44 3.17 -1.62
C HIS A 34 22.33 2.24 -0.79
N GLY A 35 23.33 1.59 -1.41
CA GLY A 35 24.29 0.72 -0.72
C GLY A 35 23.66 -0.52 -0.08
N ILE A 36 22.56 -1.02 -0.65
CA ILE A 36 21.86 -2.21 -0.17
C ILE A 36 22.42 -3.45 -0.87
N ALA A 37 22.90 -4.43 -0.11
CA ALA A 37 23.38 -5.69 -0.67
C ALA A 37 22.24 -6.46 -1.40
N ALA A 38 22.60 -7.26 -2.40
CA ALA A 38 21.64 -8.00 -3.23
C ALA A 38 20.73 -8.92 -2.39
N GLU A 39 21.34 -9.67 -1.46
CA GLU A 39 20.64 -10.64 -0.61
C GLU A 39 20.03 -10.04 0.66
N ALA A 40 20.26 -8.75 0.93
CA ALA A 40 19.73 -8.12 2.13
C ALA A 40 18.19 -8.02 2.03
N PRO A 41 17.43 -8.50 3.04
CA PRO A 41 15.99 -8.32 3.04
C PRO A 41 15.68 -6.82 3.16
N VAL A 42 14.71 -6.36 2.37
CA VAL A 42 14.26 -4.97 2.37
C VAL A 42 12.82 -4.91 2.85
N LEU A 43 12.58 -4.21 3.95
CA LEU A 43 11.23 -3.89 4.42
C LEU A 43 10.89 -2.46 4.03
N CYS A 44 9.92 -2.31 3.12
CA CYS A 44 9.32 -1.02 2.84
C CYS A 44 8.33 -0.65 3.95
N VAL A 45 8.50 0.51 4.58
CA VAL A 45 7.63 0.99 5.66
C VAL A 45 6.92 2.24 5.17
N LEU A 46 5.58 2.22 5.15
CA LEU A 46 4.76 3.32 4.62
C LEU A 46 3.80 3.81 5.70
N PRO A 47 4.20 4.76 6.56
CA PRO A 47 3.46 5.12 7.78
C PRO A 47 2.19 5.96 7.55
N GLY A 48 1.83 6.22 6.28
CA GLY A 48 0.67 7.00 5.89
C GLY A 48 0.99 8.45 5.53
N SER A 49 0.02 9.15 4.95
CA SER A 49 0.19 10.53 4.46
C SER A 49 -0.34 11.58 5.44
N ARG A 50 -1.23 11.20 6.36
CA ARG A 50 -1.92 12.15 7.24
C ARG A 50 -1.16 12.36 8.53
N SER A 51 -0.92 13.62 8.90
CA SER A 51 -0.22 13.99 10.15
C SER A 51 -0.80 13.33 11.41
N GLY A 52 -2.12 13.16 11.50
CA GLY A 52 -2.75 12.50 12.63
C GLY A 52 -2.45 11.00 12.72
N GLU A 53 -2.36 10.31 11.58
CA GLU A 53 -2.00 8.90 11.49
C GLU A 53 -0.54 8.70 11.88
N LEU A 54 0.36 9.53 11.33
CA LEU A 54 1.79 9.48 11.61
C LEU A 54 2.12 9.55 13.10
N ARG A 55 1.49 10.46 13.84
CA ARG A 55 1.71 10.58 15.30
C ARG A 55 1.40 9.31 16.09
N ARG A 56 0.49 8.47 15.58
CA ARG A 56 0.08 7.22 16.23
C ARG A 56 0.84 6.02 15.70
N LEU A 57 1.15 6.00 14.41
CA LEU A 57 1.75 4.84 13.74
C LEU A 57 3.27 4.83 13.80
N LEU A 58 3.94 5.98 13.68
CA LEU A 58 5.41 6.04 13.68
C LEU A 58 6.06 5.39 14.91
N PRO A 59 5.58 5.60 16.15
CA PRO A 59 6.14 4.92 17.32
C PRO A 59 5.99 3.40 17.25
N LEU A 60 4.80 2.92 16.86
CA LEU A 60 4.51 1.48 16.76
C LEU A 60 5.31 0.82 15.62
N PHE A 61 5.45 1.52 14.50
CA PHE A 61 6.25 1.07 13.36
C PHE A 61 7.72 1.00 13.73
N GLY A 62 8.24 2.00 14.44
CA GLY A 62 9.62 2.01 14.94
C GLY A 62 9.89 0.85 15.90
N GLU A 63 8.96 0.56 16.81
CA GLU A 63 9.06 -0.59 17.71
C GLU A 63 9.06 -1.94 16.95
N ALA A 64 8.16 -2.10 15.98
CA ALA A 64 8.11 -3.30 15.14
C ALA A 64 9.39 -3.46 14.31
N VAL A 65 9.86 -2.38 13.69
CA VAL A 65 11.13 -2.34 12.93
C VAL A 65 12.31 -2.70 13.83
N GLY A 66 12.35 -2.16 15.06
CA GLY A 66 13.37 -2.49 16.07
C GLY A 66 13.46 -4.00 16.32
N ARG A 67 12.32 -4.62 16.59
CA ARG A 67 12.21 -6.06 16.86
C ARG A 67 12.53 -6.91 15.62
N LEU A 68 12.06 -6.52 14.44
CA LEU A 68 12.35 -7.21 13.19
C LEU A 68 13.85 -7.14 12.84
N ALA A 69 14.51 -6.00 13.01
CA ALA A 69 15.93 -5.87 12.75
C ALA A 69 16.77 -6.76 13.70
N GLY A 70 16.33 -6.95 14.94
CA GLY A 70 16.95 -7.90 15.87
C GLY A 70 16.79 -9.37 15.44
N ARG A 71 15.69 -9.71 14.76
CA ARG A 71 15.40 -11.07 14.26
C ARG A 71 16.02 -11.37 12.89
N PHE A 72 16.23 -10.35 12.06
CA PHE A 72 16.72 -10.46 10.69
C PHE A 72 17.98 -9.61 10.52
N PRO A 73 19.18 -10.16 10.82
CA PRO A 73 20.44 -9.47 10.59
C PRO A 73 20.57 -9.01 9.13
N GLY A 74 20.98 -7.77 8.92
CA GLY A 74 21.09 -7.18 7.58
C GLY A 74 19.78 -6.64 6.99
N LEU A 75 18.67 -6.67 7.73
CA LEU A 75 17.41 -6.04 7.31
C LEU A 75 17.60 -4.55 7.02
N ARG A 76 17.22 -4.14 5.81
CA ARG A 76 17.23 -2.74 5.36
C ARG A 76 15.82 -2.17 5.42
N ILE A 77 15.70 -0.97 5.97
CA ILE A 77 14.43 -0.26 6.05
C ILE A 77 14.41 0.84 5.00
N VAL A 78 13.37 0.85 4.16
CA VAL A 78 13.15 1.87 3.13
C VAL A 78 11.79 2.51 3.37
N ILE A 79 11.72 3.83 3.33
CA ILE A 79 10.53 4.59 3.70
C ILE A 79 10.17 5.56 2.57
N PRO A 80 9.43 5.09 1.55
CA PRO A 80 8.87 5.98 0.54
C PRO A 80 7.80 6.87 1.18
N THR A 81 7.94 8.19 1.04
CA THR A 81 7.07 9.16 1.71
C THR A 81 6.74 10.36 0.83
N LEU A 82 5.85 11.24 1.32
CA LEU A 82 5.50 12.50 0.65
C LEU A 82 6.41 13.64 1.13
N PRO A 83 6.74 14.61 0.26
CA PRO A 83 7.58 15.75 0.64
C PRO A 83 7.09 16.49 1.88
N THR A 84 5.77 16.65 2.02
CA THR A 84 5.14 17.38 3.12
C THR A 84 5.33 16.76 4.50
N ILE A 85 5.73 15.49 4.58
CA ILE A 85 5.93 14.76 5.83
C ILE A 85 7.31 14.12 5.92
N ALA A 86 8.18 14.33 4.93
CA ALA A 86 9.48 13.68 4.81
C ALA A 86 10.36 13.97 6.03
N ASP A 87 10.46 15.23 6.46
CA ASP A 87 11.28 15.63 7.61
C ASP A 87 10.83 14.98 8.91
N ARG A 88 9.51 14.94 9.15
CA ARG A 88 8.95 14.27 10.33
C ARG A 88 9.24 12.77 10.31
N VAL A 89 9.11 12.14 9.16
CA VAL A 89 9.38 10.71 8.98
C VAL A 89 10.87 10.43 9.18
N ALA A 90 11.76 11.24 8.59
CA ALA A 90 13.20 11.13 8.75
C ALA A 90 13.63 11.32 10.21
N ALA A 91 13.10 12.33 10.90
CA ALA A 91 13.38 12.57 12.32
C ALA A 91 12.94 11.38 13.19
N ALA A 92 11.78 10.78 12.93
CA ALA A 92 11.32 9.61 13.66
C ALA A 92 12.15 8.35 13.33
N ALA A 93 12.53 8.18 12.07
CA ALA A 93 13.28 7.03 11.57
C ALA A 93 14.77 7.08 11.93
N ALA A 94 15.32 8.24 12.27
CA ALA A 94 16.73 8.39 12.65
C ALA A 94 17.14 7.51 13.85
N ALA A 95 16.19 7.21 14.74
CA ALA A 95 16.41 6.33 15.88
C ALA A 95 16.23 4.83 15.57
N TRP A 96 15.80 4.48 14.35
CA TRP A 96 15.55 3.09 13.98
C TRP A 96 16.86 2.38 13.60
N PRO A 97 16.95 1.06 13.81
CA PRO A 97 18.14 0.31 13.46
C PRO A 97 18.42 0.31 11.96
N GLY A 98 19.71 0.23 11.62
CA GLY A 98 20.15 0.05 10.25
C GLY A 98 19.97 1.29 9.36
N ALA A 99 19.97 2.51 9.90
CA ALA A 99 19.96 3.75 9.10
C ALA A 99 18.94 3.72 7.94
N PRO A 100 17.63 3.85 8.24
CA PRO A 100 16.59 3.77 7.22
C PRO A 100 16.78 4.76 6.07
N VAL A 101 16.46 4.31 4.86
CA VAL A 101 16.52 5.14 3.65
C VAL A 101 15.15 5.77 3.43
N VAL A 102 15.04 7.09 3.63
CA VAL A 102 13.81 7.85 3.36
C VAL A 102 13.88 8.38 1.93
N VAL A 103 12.89 8.03 1.10
CA VAL A 103 12.86 8.41 -0.32
C VAL A 103 11.56 9.10 -0.72
N GLY A 104 11.66 9.96 -1.73
CA GLY A 104 10.50 10.66 -2.30
C GLY A 104 9.70 9.81 -3.28
N GLN A 105 8.65 10.40 -3.85
CA GLN A 105 7.76 9.71 -4.79
C GLN A 105 8.46 9.25 -6.08
N ALA A 106 9.50 9.96 -6.52
CA ALA A 106 10.25 9.62 -7.73
C ALA A 106 10.95 8.24 -7.65
N GLU A 107 11.33 7.81 -6.45
CA GLU A 107 12.00 6.52 -6.24
C GLU A 107 11.06 5.44 -5.67
N LYS A 108 9.80 5.77 -5.38
CA LYS A 108 8.83 4.86 -4.74
C LYS A 108 8.66 3.55 -5.50
N ALA A 109 8.52 3.60 -6.83
CA ALA A 109 8.35 2.40 -7.64
C ALA A 109 9.60 1.51 -7.62
N ASN A 110 10.79 2.11 -7.64
CA ASN A 110 12.06 1.38 -7.55
C ASN A 110 12.27 0.79 -6.14
N ALA A 111 11.86 1.52 -5.09
CA ALA A 111 11.85 1.01 -3.72
C ALA A 111 10.93 -0.19 -3.56
N PHE A 112 9.74 -0.17 -4.18
CA PHE A 112 8.84 -1.33 -4.21
C PHE A 112 9.45 -2.51 -4.95
N ALA A 113 10.06 -2.28 -6.12
CA ALA A 113 10.75 -3.33 -6.87
C ALA A 113 11.96 -3.91 -6.11
N ALA A 114 12.56 -3.16 -5.19
CA ALA A 114 13.62 -3.65 -4.31
C ALA A 114 13.09 -4.38 -3.06
N ALA A 115 11.81 -4.24 -2.72
CA ALA A 115 11.27 -4.68 -1.43
C ALA A 115 11.06 -6.20 -1.35
N THR A 116 11.42 -6.78 -0.21
CA THR A 116 11.09 -8.17 0.15
C THR A 116 9.67 -8.27 0.72
N ALA A 117 9.29 -7.29 1.55
CA ALA A 117 7.96 -7.14 2.10
C ALA A 117 7.66 -5.67 2.43
N ALA A 118 6.42 -5.35 2.74
CA ALA A 118 6.01 -4.02 3.17
C ALA A 118 5.16 -4.02 4.45
N LEU A 119 5.35 -3.01 5.28
CA LEU A 119 4.47 -2.65 6.40
C LEU A 119 3.86 -1.29 6.10
N ALA A 120 2.56 -1.25 5.81
CA ALA A 120 1.91 -0.04 5.30
C ALA A 120 0.70 0.38 6.14
N ALA A 121 0.49 1.68 6.25
CA ALA A 121 -0.77 2.24 6.66
C ALA A 121 -1.84 1.97 5.59
N SER A 122 -3.08 1.72 6.03
CA SER A 122 -4.22 1.45 5.14
C SER A 122 -4.46 2.61 4.15
N GLY A 123 -4.73 2.27 2.88
CA GLY A 123 -5.04 3.24 1.83
C GLY A 123 -4.70 2.73 0.43
N THR A 124 -4.60 3.66 -0.54
CA THR A 124 -4.25 3.38 -1.94
C THR A 124 -2.89 2.68 -2.08
N VAL A 125 -1.97 2.93 -1.15
CA VAL A 125 -0.65 2.29 -1.11
C VAL A 125 -0.74 0.76 -1.09
N SER A 126 -1.81 0.19 -0.51
CA SER A 126 -1.99 -1.25 -0.47
C SER A 126 -2.18 -1.84 -1.87
N LEU A 127 -2.91 -1.13 -2.73
CA LEU A 127 -3.08 -1.51 -4.13
C LEU A 127 -1.79 -1.32 -4.92
N GLU A 128 -1.07 -0.23 -4.69
CA GLU A 128 0.21 0.02 -5.35
C GLU A 128 1.22 -1.10 -5.06
N LEU A 129 1.31 -1.52 -3.79
CA LEU A 129 2.15 -2.65 -3.37
C LEU A 129 1.71 -3.96 -4.03
N ALA A 130 0.41 -4.25 -4.05
CA ALA A 130 -0.12 -5.46 -4.68
C ALA A 130 0.15 -5.48 -6.20
N LEU A 131 -0.01 -4.35 -6.89
CA LEU A 131 0.31 -4.19 -8.30
C LEU A 131 1.82 -4.23 -8.59
N ALA A 132 2.65 -3.84 -7.61
CA ALA A 132 4.10 -4.00 -7.67
C ALA A 132 4.56 -5.42 -7.30
N GLY A 133 3.64 -6.32 -6.93
CA GLY A 133 3.95 -7.69 -6.52
C GLY A 133 4.62 -7.79 -5.14
N VAL A 134 4.54 -6.74 -4.32
CA VAL A 134 5.18 -6.67 -3.01
C VAL A 134 4.24 -7.25 -1.95
N PRO A 135 4.61 -8.33 -1.25
CA PRO A 135 3.83 -8.85 -0.14
C PRO A 135 3.85 -7.82 1.01
N GLN A 136 2.74 -7.67 1.72
CA GLN A 136 2.48 -6.56 2.62
C GLN A 136 1.65 -6.96 3.85
N VAL A 137 1.79 -6.15 4.90
CA VAL A 137 0.94 -6.14 6.08
C VAL A 137 0.37 -4.74 6.23
N ILE A 138 -0.95 -4.66 6.45
CA ILE A 138 -1.65 -3.40 6.68
C ILE A 138 -1.81 -3.19 8.16
N ALA A 139 -1.42 -2.01 8.65
CA ALA A 139 -1.61 -1.64 10.03
C ALA A 139 -2.16 -0.23 10.14
N TYR A 140 -3.26 -0.04 10.88
CA TYR A 140 -3.94 1.24 10.89
C TYR A 140 -4.58 1.59 12.23
N LYS A 141 -4.43 2.85 12.66
CA LYS A 141 -4.92 3.36 13.94
C LYS A 141 -5.56 4.74 13.80
N MET A 142 -6.88 4.78 13.88
CA MET A 142 -7.66 6.03 13.89
C MET A 142 -7.63 6.70 15.27
N SER A 143 -8.18 7.91 15.36
CA SER A 143 -8.51 8.48 16.68
C SER A 143 -9.59 7.62 17.36
N ARG A 144 -9.57 7.54 18.70
CA ARG A 144 -10.53 6.74 19.47
C ARG A 144 -11.98 7.17 19.21
N LEU A 145 -12.22 8.48 19.08
CA LEU A 145 -13.54 9.03 18.76
C LEU A 145 -13.99 8.60 17.37
N THR A 146 -13.12 8.72 16.36
CA THR A 146 -13.39 8.26 14.99
C THR A 146 -13.64 6.75 14.94
N ALA A 147 -12.89 5.95 15.69
CA ALA A 147 -13.07 4.49 15.73
C ALA A 147 -14.38 4.08 16.42
N MET A 148 -14.85 4.85 17.41
CA MET A 148 -16.14 4.61 18.07
C MET A 148 -17.30 4.90 17.11
N VAL A 149 -17.27 6.05 16.43
CA VAL A 149 -18.28 6.41 15.42
C VAL A 149 -18.22 5.48 14.22
N GLY A 150 -17.02 5.19 13.72
CA GLY A 150 -16.81 4.30 12.59
C GLY A 150 -17.35 2.89 12.83
N ARG A 151 -17.20 2.33 14.04
CA ARG A 151 -17.78 1.02 14.38
C ARG A 151 -19.31 0.97 14.29
N MET A 152 -19.99 2.11 14.42
CA MET A 152 -21.45 2.18 14.30
C MET A 152 -21.92 2.28 12.83
N VAL A 153 -21.04 2.67 11.91
CA VAL A 153 -21.40 3.02 10.52
C VAL A 153 -20.74 2.11 9.48
N ILE A 154 -19.55 1.59 9.75
CA ILE A 154 -18.73 0.81 8.81
C ILE A 154 -19.16 -0.66 8.88
N ARG A 155 -19.81 -1.14 7.81
CA ARG A 155 -20.27 -2.54 7.65
C ARG A 155 -19.33 -3.43 6.83
N VAL A 156 -18.18 -2.93 6.40
CA VAL A 156 -17.22 -3.69 5.59
C VAL A 156 -16.30 -4.54 6.48
N ARG A 157 -16.14 -5.82 6.10
CA ARG A 157 -15.34 -6.81 6.82
C ARG A 157 -13.82 -6.57 6.72
N TRP A 158 -13.40 -5.97 5.62
CA TRP A 158 -11.99 -5.65 5.33
C TRP A 158 -11.84 -4.17 5.01
N ALA A 159 -10.67 -3.61 5.36
CA ALA A 159 -10.31 -2.23 5.08
C ALA A 159 -9.46 -2.07 3.83
N SER A 160 -8.63 -3.06 3.47
CA SER A 160 -7.82 -3.01 2.25
C SER A 160 -8.67 -3.39 1.04
N LEU A 161 -8.49 -2.67 -0.06
CA LEU A 161 -9.19 -3.01 -1.29
C LEU A 161 -8.75 -4.37 -1.84
N VAL A 162 -7.52 -4.81 -1.57
CA VAL A 162 -7.03 -6.15 -1.94
C VAL A 162 -7.92 -7.24 -1.32
N ASN A 163 -8.17 -7.19 -0.02
CA ASN A 163 -9.02 -8.18 0.65
C ASN A 163 -10.49 -8.06 0.26
N ILE A 164 -11.00 -6.83 0.08
CA ILE A 164 -12.36 -6.60 -0.41
C ILE A 164 -12.57 -7.25 -1.79
N LEU A 165 -11.61 -7.08 -2.71
CA LEU A 165 -11.66 -7.68 -4.04
C LEU A 165 -11.46 -9.20 -4.01
N ALA A 166 -10.63 -9.69 -3.09
CA ALA A 166 -10.43 -11.11 -2.86
C ALA A 166 -11.69 -11.78 -2.27
N ASN A 167 -12.51 -11.01 -1.54
CA ASN A 167 -13.51 -11.52 -0.61
C ASN A 167 -12.90 -12.53 0.40
N ASP A 168 -11.63 -12.31 0.75
CA ASP A 168 -10.87 -13.12 1.69
C ASP A 168 -9.71 -12.30 2.28
N THR A 169 -9.13 -12.77 3.38
CA THR A 169 -7.96 -12.16 4.02
C THR A 169 -6.68 -12.64 3.32
N VAL A 170 -6.34 -11.98 2.20
CA VAL A 170 -5.08 -12.17 1.46
C VAL A 170 -3.92 -11.50 2.18
N VAL A 171 -4.12 -10.25 2.59
CA VAL A 171 -3.13 -9.43 3.29
C VAL A 171 -3.56 -9.23 4.74
N PRO A 172 -2.69 -9.50 5.72
CA PRO A 172 -3.02 -9.28 7.14
C PRO A 172 -3.38 -7.81 7.41
N GLU A 173 -4.50 -7.60 8.11
CA GLU A 173 -4.99 -6.28 8.50
C GLU A 173 -5.02 -6.12 10.02
N LEU A 174 -4.14 -5.28 10.54
CA LEU A 174 -3.96 -5.00 11.96
C LEU A 174 -4.59 -3.63 12.29
N ILE A 175 -5.89 -3.63 12.58
CA ILE A 175 -6.67 -2.40 12.71
C ILE A 175 -7.01 -2.14 14.19
N GLN A 176 -6.87 -0.87 14.61
CA GLN A 176 -7.22 -0.39 15.95
C GLN A 176 -6.53 -1.12 17.09
N GLY A 177 -7.22 -2.07 17.74
CA GLY A 177 -6.74 -2.84 18.87
C GLY A 177 -5.64 -3.82 18.47
N ASP A 178 -5.73 -4.37 17.26
CA ASP A 178 -4.72 -5.28 16.71
C ASP A 178 -3.49 -4.55 16.17
N CYS A 179 -3.57 -3.22 16.01
CA CYS A 179 -2.46 -2.38 15.59
C CYS A 179 -1.47 -2.18 16.76
N THR A 180 -0.64 -3.20 16.95
CA THR A 180 0.40 -3.33 17.97
C THR A 180 1.70 -3.80 17.33
N ALA A 181 2.84 -3.45 17.93
CA ALA A 181 4.16 -3.83 17.40
C ALA A 181 4.33 -5.36 17.36
N ASP A 182 3.87 -6.09 18.39
CA ASP A 182 3.90 -7.56 18.44
C ASP A 182 3.22 -8.18 17.21
N ARG A 183 1.97 -7.78 16.95
CA ARG A 183 1.23 -8.32 15.80
C ARG A 183 1.83 -7.92 14.46
N MET A 184 2.42 -6.73 14.36
CA MET A 184 3.13 -6.32 13.15
C MET A 184 4.35 -7.21 12.91
N VAL A 185 5.12 -7.53 13.96
CA VAL A 185 6.27 -8.43 13.88
C VAL A 185 5.82 -9.83 13.45
N ASP A 186 4.79 -10.38 14.10
CA ASP A 186 4.28 -11.72 13.81
C ASP A 186 3.75 -11.86 12.39
N ALA A 187 3.14 -10.80 11.85
CA ALA A 187 2.61 -10.79 10.48
C ALA A 187 3.71 -10.57 9.42
N VAL A 188 4.71 -9.73 9.70
CA VAL A 188 5.78 -9.39 8.74
C VAL A 188 6.88 -10.44 8.71
N ALA A 189 7.22 -11.05 9.85
CA ALA A 189 8.35 -11.98 9.95
C ALA A 189 8.25 -13.19 8.99
N PRO A 190 7.09 -13.84 8.80
CA PRO A 190 6.95 -14.90 7.79
C PRO A 190 7.23 -14.41 6.37
N LEU A 191 6.79 -13.20 6.03
CA LEU A 191 7.05 -12.61 4.70
C LEU A 191 8.54 -12.31 4.50
N LEU A 192 9.29 -11.95 5.54
CA LEU A 192 10.74 -11.78 5.42
C LEU A 192 11.49 -13.12 5.34
N ALA A 193 11.04 -14.14 6.09
CA ALA A 193 11.74 -15.41 6.23
C ALA A 193 11.46 -16.42 5.10
N ASP A 194 10.20 -16.50 4.65
CA ASP A 194 9.73 -17.62 3.82
C ASP A 194 9.38 -17.16 2.39
N PRO A 195 10.15 -17.59 1.38
CA PRO A 195 9.82 -17.35 -0.03
C PRO A 195 8.46 -17.90 -0.46
N ALA A 196 7.99 -19.01 0.11
CA ALA A 196 6.70 -19.61 -0.23
C ALA A 196 5.55 -18.75 0.27
N ALA A 197 5.62 -18.27 1.52
CA ALA A 197 4.65 -17.32 2.07
C ALA A 197 4.56 -16.03 1.24
N ARG A 198 5.71 -15.49 0.78
CA ARG A 198 5.74 -14.34 -0.13
C ARG A 198 5.07 -14.65 -1.46
N ALA A 199 5.47 -15.73 -2.12
CA ALA A 199 4.97 -16.11 -3.43
C ALA A 199 3.45 -16.30 -3.41
N GLU A 200 2.93 -16.95 -2.37
CA GLU A 200 1.50 -17.18 -2.23
C GLU A 200 0.72 -15.88 -2.02
N GLN A 201 1.18 -15.00 -1.13
CA GLN A 201 0.51 -13.71 -0.93
C GLN A 201 0.56 -12.84 -2.18
N THR A 202 1.70 -12.80 -2.89
CA THR A 202 1.86 -12.06 -4.15
C THR A 202 0.91 -12.59 -5.22
N ARG A 203 0.82 -13.92 -5.40
CA ARG A 203 -0.10 -14.56 -6.36
C ARG A 203 -1.55 -14.19 -6.08
N ARG A 204 -2.00 -14.37 -4.83
CA ARG A 204 -3.37 -14.04 -4.42
C ARG A 204 -3.68 -12.55 -4.52
N SER A 205 -2.70 -11.69 -4.22
CA SER A 205 -2.84 -10.24 -4.38
C SER A 205 -3.00 -9.87 -5.85
N ALA A 206 -2.22 -10.48 -6.75
CA ALA A 206 -2.31 -10.30 -8.19
C ALA A 206 -3.69 -10.69 -8.74
N GLU A 207 -4.22 -11.85 -8.32
CA GLU A 207 -5.59 -12.30 -8.67
C GLU A 207 -6.67 -11.31 -8.21
N SER A 208 -6.46 -10.70 -7.04
CA SER A 208 -7.39 -9.73 -6.47
C SER A 208 -7.37 -8.42 -7.25
N VAL A 209 -6.19 -7.87 -7.54
CA VAL A 209 -6.05 -6.60 -8.27
C VAL A 209 -6.29 -6.74 -9.78
N ALA A 210 -6.25 -7.96 -10.34
CA ALA A 210 -6.66 -8.20 -11.72
C ALA A 210 -8.10 -7.70 -11.98
N LYS A 211 -8.97 -7.78 -10.96
CA LYS A 211 -10.37 -7.31 -11.01
C LYS A 211 -10.51 -5.78 -11.08
N LEU A 212 -9.42 -5.03 -10.90
CA LEU A 212 -9.42 -3.56 -11.00
C LEU A 212 -9.24 -3.05 -12.43
N HIS A 213 -8.84 -3.91 -13.37
CA HIS A 213 -8.68 -3.50 -14.75
C HIS A 213 -10.07 -3.29 -15.36
N GLY A 214 -10.34 -2.06 -15.80
CA GLY A 214 -11.49 -1.76 -16.62
C GLY A 214 -11.28 -2.24 -18.07
N PRO A 215 -12.29 -2.07 -18.94
CA PRO A 215 -12.18 -2.40 -20.36
C PRO A 215 -10.94 -1.74 -20.97
N GLY A 216 -10.06 -2.54 -21.60
CA GLY A 216 -8.85 -2.05 -22.28
C GLY A 216 -7.66 -1.70 -21.38
N GLY A 217 -7.72 -1.92 -20.06
CA GLY A 217 -6.57 -1.80 -19.16
C GLY A 217 -6.07 -0.38 -18.88
N ASN A 218 -6.76 0.65 -19.37
CA ASN A 218 -6.45 2.06 -19.13
C ASN A 218 -7.71 2.79 -18.66
N ALA A 219 -7.80 3.05 -17.36
CA ALA A 219 -9.00 3.63 -16.76
C ALA A 219 -9.20 5.10 -17.12
N SER A 220 -8.12 5.86 -17.28
CA SER A 220 -8.13 7.26 -17.73
C SER A 220 -8.70 7.36 -19.15
N ARG A 221 -8.29 6.46 -20.05
CA ARG A 221 -8.82 6.40 -21.42
C ARG A 221 -10.27 5.95 -21.43
N ALA A 222 -10.62 4.89 -20.71
CA ALA A 222 -12.01 4.44 -20.60
C ALA A 222 -12.92 5.54 -20.01
N ALA A 223 -12.46 6.30 -19.02
CA ALA A 223 -13.18 7.45 -18.48
C ALA A 223 -13.35 8.56 -19.53
N ALA A 224 -12.28 8.89 -20.27
CA ALA A 224 -12.34 9.87 -21.34
C ALA A 224 -13.35 9.46 -22.43
N ASP A 225 -13.31 8.19 -22.87
CA ASP A 225 -14.20 7.66 -23.90
C ASP A 225 -15.68 7.75 -23.47
N VAL A 226 -15.99 7.43 -22.21
CA VAL A 226 -17.36 7.59 -21.65
C VAL A 226 -17.79 9.05 -21.65
N VAL A 227 -16.92 9.97 -21.23
CA VAL A 227 -17.23 11.41 -21.21
C VAL A 227 -17.44 11.94 -22.64
N PHE A 228 -16.60 11.54 -23.60
CA PHE A 228 -16.75 11.91 -25.01
C PHE A 228 -18.07 11.42 -25.57
N GLY A 229 -18.44 10.16 -25.33
CA GLY A 229 -19.72 9.61 -25.77
C GLY A 229 -20.93 10.38 -25.22
N LEU A 230 -20.87 10.84 -23.97
CA LEU A 230 -21.93 11.67 -23.37
C LEU A 230 -22.03 13.07 -23.99
N ILE A 231 -20.89 13.64 -24.39
CA ILE A 231 -20.84 14.94 -25.07
C ILE A 231 -21.43 14.82 -26.49
N GLU A 232 -21.06 13.76 -27.22
CA GLU A 232 -21.56 13.50 -28.58
C GLU A 232 -23.05 13.15 -28.61
N ALA A 233 -23.55 12.42 -27.61
CA ALA A 233 -24.95 12.05 -27.49
C ALA A 233 -25.86 13.22 -27.07
N ARG A 234 -25.32 14.37 -26.64
CA ARG A 234 -26.14 15.56 -26.38
C ARG A 234 -26.53 16.21 -27.70
N PRO A 235 -27.83 16.38 -28.00
CA PRO A 235 -28.23 17.17 -29.15
C PRO A 235 -27.66 18.58 -28.98
N ARG A 236 -26.99 19.09 -30.01
CA ARG A 236 -26.57 20.51 -30.06
C ARG A 236 -27.82 21.34 -29.75
N ARG A 237 -27.82 22.08 -28.65
CA ARG A 237 -28.83 23.10 -28.40
C ARG A 237 -28.70 24.10 -29.55
N ALA A 238 -29.64 24.03 -30.49
CA ALA A 238 -29.87 25.06 -31.50
C ALA A 238 -30.41 26.32 -30.85
#